data_AF-A0A3M1DJ34-F1
#
_entry.id   AF-A0A3M1DJ34-F1
#
_cell.length_a   1.000
_cell.length_b   1.000
_cell.length_c   1.000
_cell.angle_alpha   90.00
_cell.angle_beta   90.00
_cell.angle_gamma   90.00
#
_symmetry.space_group_name_H-M   'P 1'
#
loop_
_entity.id
_entity.type
_entity.pdbx_description
1 polymer ?
#
loop_
_entity_poly.entity_id
_entity_poly.type
_entity_poly.pdbx_seq_one_letter_code
_entity_poly.pdbx_strand_id
1 'polypeptide(L)' 'MFESDHSVVQRLLDSNDEFRRLYEKHSELNSRVDQANAGLLVMDDTELENIKKQKLHLRDQMYRIIHSQRSVATSTA' A
#
# COMPACT_ATOMS: atom_id res chain seq x y z
N MET A 1 -2.91 -4.14 -15.23
CA MET A 1 -3.81 -4.84 -14.29
C MET A 1 -4.33 -3.97 -13.14
N PHE A 2 -3.86 -2.72 -12.96
CA PHE A 2 -4.36 -1.78 -11.92
C PHE A 2 -5.12 -0.56 -12.48
N GLU A 3 -5.33 -0.49 -13.80
CA GLU A 3 -5.96 0.67 -14.47
C GLU A 3 -7.44 0.87 -14.07
N SER A 4 -8.10 -0.14 -13.51
CA SER A 4 -9.51 -0.07 -13.08
C SER A 4 -9.72 0.21 -11.60
N ASP A 5 -8.67 0.13 -10.76
CA ASP A 5 -8.82 0.23 -9.30
C ASP A 5 -8.52 1.62 -8.76
N HIS A 6 -8.02 2.55 -9.58
CA HIS A 6 -7.68 3.91 -9.13
C HIS A 6 -8.88 4.65 -8.52
N SER A 7 -10.08 4.44 -9.05
CA SER A 7 -11.33 5.01 -8.53
C SER A 7 -11.78 4.36 -7.21
N VAL A 8 -11.51 3.06 -7.02
CA VAL A 8 -11.78 2.35 -5.76
C VAL A 8 -10.77 2.75 -4.69
N VAL A 9 -9.49 2.86 -5.05
CA VAL A 9 -8.41 3.34 -4.20
C VAL A 9 -8.71 4.76 -3.71
N GLN A 10 -9.08 5.69 -4.60
CA GLN A 10 -9.45 7.05 -4.21
C GLN A 10 -10.63 7.10 -3.24
N ARG A 11 -11.70 6.33 -3.49
CA ARG A 11 -12.82 6.21 -2.55
C ARG A 11 -12.40 5.62 -1.21
N LEU A 12 -11.54 4.60 -1.22
CA LEU A 12 -11.01 3.99 0.00
C LEU A 12 -10.11 4.96 0.78
N LEU A 13 -9.31 5.77 0.09
CA LEU A 13 -8.51 6.82 0.72
C LEU A 13 -9.38 7.88 1.40
N ASP A 14 -10.58 8.15 0.88
CA ASP A 14 -11.50 9.13 1.45
C ASP A 14 -12.36 8.53 2.59
N SER A 15 -12.93 7.35 2.34
CA SER A 15 -13.91 6.70 3.23
C SER A 15 -13.32 5.71 4.24
N ASN A 16 -12.05 5.31 4.12
CA ASN A 16 -11.43 4.32 5.01
C ASN A 16 -10.06 4.79 5.52
N ASP A 17 -10.03 5.24 6.78
CA ASP A 17 -8.81 5.69 7.47
C ASP A 17 -7.74 4.60 7.61
N GLU A 18 -8.13 3.33 7.73
CA GLU A 18 -7.19 2.21 7.77
C GLU A 18 -6.45 2.09 6.44
N PHE A 19 -7.19 2.18 5.32
CA PHE A 19 -6.60 2.14 3.99
C PHE A 19 -5.68 3.34 3.75
N ARG A 20 -6.08 4.54 4.19
CA ARG A 20 -5.24 5.75 4.14
C ARG A 20 -3.90 5.55 4.85
N ARG A 21 -3.92 5.06 6.10
CA ARG A 21 -2.70 4.78 6.87
C ARG A 21 -1.80 3.74 6.21
N LEU A 22 -2.38 2.68 5.65
CA LEU A 22 -1.62 1.65 4.92
C LEU A 22 -0.95 2.24 3.67
N TYR A 23 -1.66 3.09 2.93
CA TYR A 23 -1.15 3.74 1.73
C TYR A 23 -0.02 4.73 2.05
N GLU A 24 -0.20 5.57 3.07
CA GLU A 24 0.83 6.50 3.55
C GLU A 24 2.09 5.74 3.97
N LYS A 25 1.94 4.68 4.76
CA LYS A 25 3.06 3.84 5.19
C LYS A 25 3.76 3.16 4.02
N HIS A 26 3.01 2.70 3.02
CA HIS A 26 3.60 2.13 1.81
C HIS A 26 4.41 3.19 1.03
N SER A 27 3.89 4.42 0.92
CA SER A 27 4.58 5.55 0.28
C SER A 27 5.85 5.93 1.04
N GLU A 28 5.80 5.98 2.36
CA GLU A 28 6.95 6.27 3.22
C GLU A 28 8.06 5.22 3.04
N LEU A 29 7.70 3.93 3.02
CA LEU A 29 8.64 2.85 2.77
C LEU A 29 9.26 2.91 1.37
N ASN A 30 8.48 3.31 0.36
CA ASN A 30 9.01 3.59 -0.98
C ASN A 30 10.04 4.71 -0.93
N SER A 31 9.71 5.83 -0.29
CA SER A 31 10.62 6.96 -0.17
C SER A 31 11.91 6.59 0.55
N ARG A 32 11.84 5.79 1.61
CA ARG A 32 13.03 5.25 2.30
C ARG A 32 13.91 4.42 1.37
N VAL A 33 13.31 3.55 0.56
CA VAL A 33 14.05 2.74 -0.42
C VAL A 33 14.69 3.63 -1.50
N ASP A 34 13.97 4.64 -1.98
CA ASP A 34 14.51 5.58 -2.96
C ASP A 34 15.66 6.40 -2.38
N GLN A 35 15.55 6.87 -1.13
CA GLN A 35 16.63 7.56 -0.43
C GLN A 35 17.84 6.65 -0.21
N ALA A 36 17.63 5.38 0.16
CA ALA A 36 18.70 4.40 0.30
C ALA A 36 19.39 4.11 -1.04
N ASN A 37 18.61 3.93 -2.12
CA ASN A 37 19.14 3.72 -3.47
C ASN A 37 19.89 4.96 -4.01
N ALA A 38 19.45 6.15 -3.64
CA ALA A 38 20.12 7.41 -3.95
C ALA A 38 21.39 7.65 -3.11
N GLY A 39 21.70 6.76 -2.16
CA GLY A 39 22.84 6.91 -1.24
C GLY A 39 22.64 8.01 -0.20
N LEU A 40 21.41 8.52 -0.04
CA LEU A 40 21.06 9.53 0.98
C LEU A 40 20.82 8.89 2.35
N LEU A 41 20.50 7.60 2.37
CA LEU A 41 20.30 6.82 3.59
C LEU A 41 21.27 5.63 3.58
N VAL A 42 22.05 5.48 4.65
CA VAL A 42 22.82 4.25 4.87
C VAL A 42 21.85 3.21 5.38
N MET A 43 21.57 2.21 4.55
CA MET A 43 20.59 1.17 4.85
C MET A 43 21.24 -0.20 4.67
N ASP A 44 21.10 -1.05 5.68
CA ASP A 44 21.66 -2.39 5.67
C ASP A 44 20.84 -3.31 4.75
N ASP A 45 21.46 -4.36 4.19
CA ASP A 45 20.75 -5.36 3.37
C ASP A 45 19.56 -5.97 4.15
N THR A 46 19.73 -6.16 5.46
CA THR A 46 18.67 -6.65 6.36
C THR A 46 17.48 -5.69 6.43
N GLU A 47 17.76 -4.38 6.50
CA GLU A 47 16.73 -3.34 6.49
C GLU A 47 16.02 -3.29 5.13
N LEU A 48 16.76 -3.43 4.02
CA LEU A 48 16.20 -3.47 2.67
C LEU A 48 15.27 -4.67 2.46
N GLU A 49 15.67 -5.85 2.93
CA GLU A 49 14.79 -7.02 2.94
C GLU A 49 13.55 -6.83 3.81
N ASN A 50 13.69 -6.20 4.98
CA ASN A 50 12.56 -5.90 5.85
C ASN A 50 11.58 -4.93 5.18
N ILE A 51 12.06 -3.86 4.54
CA ILE A 51 11.20 -2.94 3.80
C ILE A 51 10.49 -3.64 2.64
N LYS A 52 11.18 -4.51 1.89
CA LYS A 52 10.54 -5.31 0.83
C LYS A 52 9.41 -6.18 1.38
N LYS A 53 9.63 -6.86 2.51
CA LYS A 53 8.60 -7.67 3.19
C LYS A 53 7.43 -6.80 3.67
N GLN A 54 7.70 -5.64 4.26
CA GLN A 54 6.66 -4.72 4.71
C GLN A 54 5.84 -4.16 3.54
N LYS A 55 6.48 -3.77 2.43
CA LYS A 55 5.78 -3.34 1.22
C LYS A 55 4.86 -4.43 0.68
N LEU A 56 5.32 -5.68 0.65
CA LEU A 56 4.49 -6.82 0.25
C LEU A 56 3.29 -6.99 1.19
N HIS A 57 3.52 -6.94 2.51
CA HIS A 57 2.47 -7.06 3.51
C HIS A 57 1.42 -5.94 3.40
N LEU A 58 1.86 -4.68 3.27
CA LEU A 58 0.97 -3.54 3.10
C LEU A 58 0.14 -3.66 1.83
N ARG A 59 0.76 -4.10 0.72
CA ARG A 59 0.06 -4.36 -0.53
C ARG A 59 -1.00 -5.44 -0.36
N ASP A 60 -0.69 -6.54 0.35
CA ASP A 60 -1.64 -7.61 0.61
C ASP A 60 -2.80 -7.14 1.51
N GLN A 61 -2.53 -6.32 2.52
CA GLN A 61 -3.59 -5.70 3.35
C GLN A 61 -4.49 -4.78 2.52
N MET A 62 -3.90 -3.89 1.71
CA MET A 62 -4.65 -3.04 0.80
C MET A 62 -5.50 -3.87 -0.18
N TYR A 63 -4.95 -4.96 -0.71
CA TYR A 63 -5.68 -5.86 -1.60
C TYR A 63 -6.88 -6.52 -0.91
N ARG A 64 -6.73 -6.95 0.35
CA ARG A 64 -7.85 -7.49 1.15
C ARG A 64 -8.96 -6.46 1.35
N ILE A 65 -8.62 -5.21 1.64
CA ILE A 65 -9.60 -4.13 1.80
C ILE A 65 -10.33 -3.84 0.49
N ILE A 66 -9.59 -3.73 -0.63
CA ILE A 66 -10.17 -3.52 -1.96
C ILE A 66 -11.10 -4.67 -2.34
N HIS A 67 -10.68 -5.92 -2.10
CA HIS A 67 -11.48 -7.10 -2.40
C HIS A 67 -12.73 -7.17 -1.53
N SER A 68 -12.62 -6.84 -0.24
CA SER A 68 -13.77 -6.78 0.67
C SER A 68 -14.78 -5.73 0.19
N GLN A 69 -14.35 -4.52 -0.15
CA GLN A 69 -15.25 -3.49 -0.70
C GLN A 69 -15.93 -3.92 -2.00
N ARG A 70 -15.21 -4.60 -2.89
CA ARG A 70 -15.80 -5.14 -4.12
C ARG A 70 -16.87 -6.18 -3.81
N SER A 71 -16.64 -7.07 -2.84
CA SER A 71 -17.63 -8.08 -2.46
C SER A 71 -18.91 -7.48 -1.86
N VAL A 72 -18.78 -6.44 -1.03
CA VAL A 72 -19.92 -5.74 -0.40
C VAL A 72 -20.75 -4.99 -1.44
N ALA A 73 -20.10 -4.35 -2.42
CA ALA A 73 -20.79 -3.63 -3.49
C ALA A 73 -21.69 -4.53 -4.36
N THR A 74 -21.35 -5.81 -4.53
CA THR A 74 -22.19 -6.78 -5.28
C THR A 74 -23.32 -7.39 -4.46
N SER A 75 -23.33 -7.25 -3.13
CA SER A 75 -24.32 -7.89 -2.25
C SER A 75 -25.48 -6.97 -1.83
N THR A 76 -25.52 -5.72 -2.32
CA THR A 76 -26.57 -4.74 -1.98
C THR A 76 -27.57 -4.51 -3.12
N ALA A 77 -27.76 -5.49 -4.00
CA ALA A 77 -28.72 -5.46 -5.10
C ALA A 77 -29.80 -6.53 -4.93
#